data_AF-A0AAX2MD12-F1
#
_entry.id   AF-A0AAX2MD12-F1
#
_cell.length_a   1.000
_cell.length_b   1.000
_cell.length_c   1.000
_cell.angle_alpha   90.00
_cell.angle_beta   90.00
_cell.angle_gamma   90.00
#
_symmetry.space_group_name_H-M   'P 1'
#
loop_
_entity.id
_entity.type
_entity.pdbx_description
1 polymer ?
#
loop_
_entity_poly.entity_id
_entity_poly.type
_entity_poly.pdbx_seq_one_letter_code
_entity_poly.pdbx_strand_id
1 'polypeptide(L)'
;MQRLKDKVGNCSNASSEVESHDVWGVLIGDPGRGIPAIIEMATYARFNCVIGSAALARPDMMLDPHCQTMGLYGPECWTYTLPISC
;
A
#
# COMPACT_ATOMS: atom_id res chain seq x y z
N MET A 1 17.61 -3.59 -17.41
CA MET A 1 17.17 -3.82 -16.02
C MET A 1 18.44 -3.99 -15.19
N GLN A 2 18.73 -3.09 -14.27
CA GLN A 2 19.98 -3.13 -13.49
C GLN A 2 19.86 -4.12 -12.32
N ARG A 3 18.86 -3.92 -11.45
CA ARG A 3 18.66 -4.73 -10.25
C ARG A 3 17.21 -4.72 -9.76
N LEU A 4 16.81 -5.76 -9.02
CA LEU A 4 15.58 -5.76 -8.22
C LEU A 4 15.83 -5.20 -6.81
N LYS A 5 14.87 -4.46 -6.29
CA LYS A 5 14.95 -3.94 -4.93
C LYS A 5 14.80 -5.07 -3.91
N ASP A 6 15.69 -5.08 -2.93
CA ASP A 6 15.49 -5.82 -1.69
C ASP A 6 14.58 -4.99 -0.77
N LYS A 7 13.37 -5.50 -0.51
CA LYS A 7 12.29 -4.71 0.10
C LYS A 7 11.92 -5.28 1.46
N VAL A 8 11.64 -4.38 2.42
CA VAL A 8 11.14 -4.73 3.75
C VAL A 8 9.71 -5.31 3.73
N GLY A 9 8.94 -5.02 2.69
CA GLY A 9 7.59 -5.49 2.49
C GLY A 9 7.16 -5.39 1.03
N ASN A 10 5.95 -5.84 0.72
CA ASN A 10 5.47 -5.93 -0.66
C ASN A 10 6.44 -6.73 -1.56
N CYS A 11 7.10 -7.76 -1.01
CA CYS A 11 8.13 -8.54 -1.70
C CYS A 11 7.58 -9.39 -2.84
N SER A 12 6.26 -9.65 -2.83
CA SER A 12 5.55 -10.31 -3.93
C SER A 12 5.53 -9.49 -5.22
N ASN A 13 5.66 -8.16 -5.13
CA ASN A 13 5.75 -7.30 -6.32
C ASN A 13 7.21 -7.21 -6.80
N ALA A 14 7.52 -7.45 -8.08
CA ALA A 14 8.87 -7.26 -8.59
C ALA A 14 9.12 -5.78 -8.90
N SER A 15 9.95 -5.10 -8.10
CA SER A 15 10.29 -3.68 -8.30
C SER A 15 11.74 -3.54 -8.73
N SER A 16 11.98 -2.96 -9.91
CA SER A 16 13.31 -2.88 -10.53
C SER A 16 13.83 -1.45 -10.66
N GLU A 17 15.16 -1.33 -10.78
CA GLU A 17 15.87 -0.11 -11.21
C GLU A 17 16.22 -0.27 -12.70
N VAL A 18 15.82 0.71 -13.53
CA VAL A 18 15.95 0.66 -14.99
C VAL A 18 16.52 1.97 -15.51
N GLU A 19 17.58 1.85 -16.31
CA GLU A 19 18.10 2.93 -17.14
C GLU A 19 17.55 2.76 -18.56
N SER A 20 17.12 3.87 -19.16
CA SER A 20 16.50 3.87 -20.48
C SER A 20 17.42 4.62 -21.44
N HIS A 21 18.09 3.88 -22.33
CA HIS A 21 18.90 4.43 -23.41
C HIS A 21 18.17 4.22 -24.74
N ASP A 22 17.93 5.30 -25.47
CA ASP A 22 17.25 5.31 -26.77
C ASP A 22 15.94 4.51 -26.79
N VAL A 23 15.18 4.56 -25.68
CA VAL A 23 13.91 3.86 -25.56
C VAL A 23 12.87 4.53 -26.44
N TRP A 24 12.15 3.72 -27.24
CA TRP A 24 11.01 4.22 -28.00
C TRP A 24 9.83 4.46 -27.06
N GLY A 25 9.18 5.62 -27.19
CA GLY A 25 8.01 6.00 -26.41
C GLY A 25 7.03 6.83 -27.23
N VAL A 26 5.76 6.80 -26.81
CA VAL A 26 4.68 7.60 -27.41
C VAL A 26 4.34 8.75 -26.46
N LEU A 27 4.19 9.95 -27.00
CA LEU A 27 3.75 11.11 -26.22
C LEU A 27 2.28 10.96 -25.84
N ILE A 28 1.97 11.08 -24.55
CA ILE A 28 0.60 11.11 -24.03
C ILE A 28 0.32 12.53 -23.53
N GLY A 29 -0.69 13.18 -24.13
CA GLY A 29 -1.03 14.58 -23.85
C GLY A 29 -0.12 15.58 -24.58
N ASP A 30 -0.18 16.83 -24.15
CA ASP A 30 0.57 17.92 -24.79
C ASP A 30 2.01 18.04 -24.27
N PRO A 31 2.98 18.45 -25.13
CA PRO A 31 4.35 18.72 -24.71
C PRO A 31 4.39 19.71 -23.53
N GLY A 32 5.17 19.38 -22.50
CA GLY A 32 5.30 20.19 -21.28
C GLY A 32 4.11 20.08 -20.30
N ARG A 33 3.08 19.28 -20.61
CA ARG A 33 1.89 19.10 -19.77
C ARG A 33 1.80 17.69 -19.14
N GLY A 34 2.94 17.11 -18.78
CA GLY A 34 2.99 15.76 -18.18
C GLY A 34 2.27 15.63 -16.84
N ILE A 35 2.40 16.61 -15.94
CA ILE A 35 1.72 16.59 -14.62
C ILE A 35 0.19 16.51 -14.76
N PRO A 36 -0.48 17.41 -15.51
CA PRO A 36 -1.92 17.31 -15.68
C PRO A 36 -2.34 16.07 -16.48
N ALA A 37 -1.49 15.51 -17.34
CA ALA A 37 -1.79 14.26 -18.04
C ALA A 37 -1.88 13.04 -17.10
N ILE A 38 -1.13 13.02 -15.98
CA ILE A 38 -1.11 11.88 -15.05
C ILE A 38 -1.94 12.09 -13.78
N ILE A 39 -2.43 13.31 -13.52
CA ILE A 39 -2.99 13.67 -12.21
C ILE A 39 -4.26 12.88 -11.86
N GLU A 40 -5.06 12.56 -12.87
CA GLU A 40 -6.26 11.73 -12.70
C GLU A 40 -5.88 10.29 -12.31
N MET A 41 -4.94 9.67 -13.04
CA MET A 41 -4.43 8.35 -12.71
C MET A 41 -3.81 8.31 -11.30
N ALA A 42 -3.03 9.34 -10.93
CA ALA A 42 -2.46 9.45 -9.60
C ALA A 42 -3.52 9.55 -8.49
N THR A 43 -4.68 10.15 -8.79
CA THR A 43 -5.81 10.24 -7.86
C THR A 43 -6.41 8.85 -7.61
N TYR A 44 -6.62 8.05 -8.66
CA TYR A 44 -7.07 6.66 -8.50
C TYR A 44 -6.03 5.80 -7.77
N ALA A 45 -4.73 5.98 -8.02
CA ALA A 45 -3.69 5.27 -7.30
C ALA A 45 -3.75 5.54 -5.78
N ARG A 46 -3.97 6.81 -5.37
CA ARG A 46 -4.14 7.17 -3.95
C ARG A 46 -5.38 6.52 -3.34
N PHE A 47 -6.49 6.52 -4.07
CA PHE A 47 -7.72 5.86 -3.61
C PHE A 47 -7.49 4.36 -3.36
N ASN A 48 -6.79 3.69 -4.28
CA ASN A 48 -6.41 2.29 -4.12
C ASN A 48 -5.50 2.06 -2.91
N CYS A 49 -4.57 2.97 -2.60
CA CYS A 49 -3.76 2.88 -1.39
C CYS A 49 -4.63 2.92 -0.12
N VAL A 50 -5.60 3.83 -0.05
CA VAL A 50 -6.51 3.94 1.11
C VAL A 50 -7.34 2.66 1.28
N ILE A 51 -7.92 2.15 0.20
CA ILE A 51 -8.66 0.88 0.23
C ILE A 51 -7.75 -0.27 0.64
N GLY A 52 -6.55 -0.35 0.07
CA GLY A 52 -5.59 -1.41 0.37
C GLY A 52 -5.17 -1.42 1.84
N SER A 53 -4.86 -0.24 2.40
CA SER A 53 -4.54 -0.11 3.83
C SER A 53 -5.72 -0.52 4.73
N ALA A 54 -6.94 -0.10 4.39
CA ALA A 54 -8.12 -0.52 5.13
C ALA A 54 -8.34 -2.03 5.03
N ALA A 55 -8.19 -2.61 3.83
CA ALA A 55 -8.35 -4.04 3.60
C ALA A 55 -7.31 -4.89 4.34
N LEU A 56 -6.10 -4.37 4.58
CA LEU A 56 -5.08 -5.05 5.38
C LEU A 56 -5.37 -4.97 6.89
N ALA A 57 -5.90 -3.85 7.39
CA ALA A 57 -6.19 -3.68 8.82
C ALA A 57 -7.43 -4.45 9.30
N ARG A 58 -8.43 -4.63 8.42
CA ARG A 58 -9.72 -5.25 8.75
C ARG A 58 -9.62 -6.73 9.19
N PRO A 59 -8.95 -7.63 8.46
CA PRO A 59 -8.82 -9.02 8.88
C PRO A 59 -7.97 -9.15 10.14
N ASP A 60 -6.96 -8.30 10.36
CA ASP A 60 -6.16 -8.30 11.58
C ASP A 60 -7.03 -8.11 12.83
N MET A 61 -7.93 -7.11 12.80
CA MET A 61 -8.90 -6.88 13.87
C MET A 61 -9.96 -8.00 13.99
N MET A 62 -10.43 -8.55 12.86
CA MET A 62 -11.54 -9.52 12.87
C MET A 62 -11.09 -10.94 13.18
N LEU A 63 -9.86 -11.29 12.81
CA LEU A 63 -9.29 -12.63 12.95
C LEU A 63 -8.36 -12.76 14.17
N ASP A 64 -8.12 -11.67 14.92
CA ASP A 64 -7.40 -11.73 16.18
C ASP A 64 -8.13 -12.67 17.17
N PRO A 65 -7.51 -13.80 17.57
CA PRO A 65 -8.13 -14.76 18.47
C PRO A 65 -8.49 -14.16 19.83
N HIS A 66 -7.72 -13.17 20.28
CA HIS A 66 -7.96 -12.50 21.56
C HIS A 66 -9.24 -11.66 21.52
N CYS A 67 -9.47 -10.89 20.45
CA CYS A 67 -10.75 -10.22 20.21
C CYS A 67 -11.93 -11.19 20.07
N GLN A 68 -11.75 -12.31 19.33
CA GLN A 68 -12.83 -13.29 19.11
C GLN A 68 -13.24 -14.01 20.40
N THR A 69 -12.27 -14.41 21.23
CA THR A 69 -12.54 -15.18 22.45
C THR A 69 -13.30 -14.35 23.49
N MET A 70 -13.09 -13.04 23.51
CA MET A 70 -13.76 -12.14 24.46
C MET A 70 -15.07 -11.53 23.93
N GLY A 71 -15.47 -11.83 22.69
CA GLY A 71 -16.67 -11.25 22.07
C GLY A 71 -16.62 -9.73 21.93
N LEU A 72 -15.41 -9.17 21.93
CA LEU A 72 -15.16 -7.73 21.92
C LEU A 72 -15.00 -7.27 20.47
N TYR A 73 -15.82 -6.29 20.06
CA TYR A 73 -15.81 -5.74 18.70
C TYR A 73 -15.81 -4.22 18.79
N GLY A 74 -14.66 -3.62 19.10
CA GLY A 74 -14.61 -2.18 19.36
C GLY A 74 -13.38 -1.72 20.15
N PRO A 75 -13.38 -0.49 20.70
CA PRO A 75 -12.29 0.07 21.50
C PRO A 75 -11.86 -0.84 22.67
N GLU A 76 -12.76 -1.70 23.15
CA GLU A 76 -12.51 -2.73 24.14
C GLU A 76 -11.39 -3.74 23.76
N CYS A 77 -11.17 -4.02 22.47
CA CYS A 77 -10.04 -4.87 22.04
C CYS A 77 -8.68 -4.23 22.34
N TRP A 78 -8.56 -2.92 22.10
CA TRP A 78 -7.30 -2.16 22.22
C TRP A 78 -6.85 -2.00 23.67
N THR A 79 -7.79 -2.03 24.61
CA THR A 79 -7.50 -1.95 26.05
C THR A 79 -6.84 -3.21 26.62
N TYR A 80 -7.04 -4.38 26.01
CA TYR A 80 -6.47 -5.64 26.50
C TYR A 80 -5.17 -6.05 25.78
N THR A 81 -4.83 -5.43 24.64
CA THR A 81 -3.59 -5.72 23.89
C THR A 81 -2.33 -5.01 24.44
N LEU A 82 -2.45 -4.15 25.46
CA LEU A 82 -1.28 -3.55 26.11
C LEU A 82 -0.87 -4.36 27.34
N PRO A 83 0.15 -5.24 27.26
CA PRO A 83 0.87 -5.66 28.46
C PRO A 83 1.77 -4.49 28.88
N ILE A 84 1.19 -3.46 29.51
CA ILE A 84 1.95 -2.66 30.47
C ILE A 84 1.95 -3.45 31.77
N SER A 85 2.79 -4.47 31.79
CA SER A 85 3.33 -5.06 33.00
C SER A 85 4.80 -5.34 32.71
N CYS A 86 5.61 -4.33 33.02
CA CYS A 86 6.92 -4.58 33.60
C CYS A 86 6.73 -5.28 34.96
#